data_AF-A0A956L3K3-F1
#
_entry.id   AF-A0A956L3K3-F1
#
_cell.length_a   1.000
_cell.length_b   1.000
_cell.length_c   1.000
_cell.angle_alpha   90.00
_cell.angle_beta   90.00
_cell.angle_gamma   90.00
#
_symmetry.space_group_name_H-M   'P 1'
#
loop_
_entity.id
_entity.type
_entity.pdbx_description
1 polymer ?
#
loop_
_entity_poly.entity_id
_entity_poly.type
_entity_poly.pdbx_seq_one_letter_code
_entity_poly.pdbx_strand_id
1 'polypeptide(L)'
;MTLWTRLATWALQGMVRRRWGFPPRIIPAVVEQLGAASALWWWVETMAGYERARERLGPLRTHLLVTGIALLHGCRYCARGHARALELVYFARFDRLFPLDEDALLDLQGLDDLSLRTRFDRLLWDAGLPDELPTFDRMVALATGQAIGSTPEDDAIDHLVQLVAVLGVCSTRGAVPPDQAHDPINKDAALRARHRQARALERASARFVA
;
A
#
# COMPACT_ATOMS: atom_id res chain seq x y z
N MET A 1 -22.45 7.05 17.77
CA MET A 1 -21.00 7.35 17.87
C MET A 1 -20.75 8.22 19.09
N THR A 2 -19.89 7.80 20.03
CA THR A 2 -19.65 8.53 21.29
C THR A 2 -18.75 9.75 21.08
N LEU A 3 -18.70 10.66 22.07
CA LEU A 3 -17.77 11.80 22.06
C LEU A 3 -16.31 11.34 21.93
N TRP A 4 -15.94 10.27 22.64
CA TRP A 4 -14.59 9.68 22.58
C TRP A 4 -14.24 9.12 21.21
N THR A 5 -15.19 8.44 20.53
CA THR A 5 -14.99 7.97 19.15
C THR A 5 -14.76 9.12 18.18
N ARG A 6 -15.49 10.24 18.33
CA ARG A 6 -15.30 11.45 17.51
C ARG A 6 -13.93 12.08 17.73
N LEU A 7 -13.51 12.23 18.98
CA LEU A 7 -12.21 12.78 19.34
C LEU A 7 -11.06 11.92 18.81
N ALA A 8 -11.11 10.60 19.01
CA ALA A 8 -10.08 9.69 18.50
C ALA A 8 -10.00 9.72 16.97
N THR A 9 -11.15 9.71 16.29
CA THR A 9 -11.21 9.82 14.81
C THR A 9 -10.57 11.12 14.33
N TRP A 10 -10.94 12.25 14.93
CA TRP A 10 -10.39 13.55 14.59
C TRP A 10 -8.87 13.61 14.80
N ALA A 11 -8.40 13.12 15.95
CA ALA A 11 -6.97 13.12 16.29
C ALA A 11 -6.16 12.28 15.29
N LEU A 12 -6.60 11.04 15.01
CA LEU A 12 -5.95 10.16 14.05
C LEU A 12 -5.98 10.74 12.64
N GLN A 13 -7.12 11.24 12.15
CA GLN A 13 -7.20 11.89 10.85
C GLN A 13 -6.28 13.11 10.74
N GLY A 14 -6.14 13.89 11.81
CA GLY A 14 -5.19 15.00 11.89
C GLY A 14 -3.74 14.55 11.77
N MET A 15 -3.35 13.51 12.51
CA MET A 15 -2.01 12.92 12.45
C MET A 15 -1.67 12.42 11.04
N VAL A 16 -2.58 11.66 10.42
CA VAL A 16 -2.31 11.13 9.07
C VAL A 16 -2.33 12.23 8.01
N ARG A 17 -3.22 13.22 8.13
CA ARG A 17 -3.23 14.37 7.21
C ARG A 17 -1.89 15.11 7.23
N ARG A 18 -1.30 15.34 8.40
CA ARG A 18 0.03 15.96 8.49
C ARG A 18 1.10 15.12 7.79
N ARG A 19 0.98 13.79 7.89
CA ARG A 19 1.94 12.83 7.35
C ARG A 19 1.83 12.68 5.83
N TRP A 20 0.66 12.33 5.31
CA TRP A 20 0.40 11.96 3.91
C TRP A 20 -0.33 13.04 3.10
N GLY A 21 -0.75 14.14 3.72
CA GLY A 21 -1.45 15.23 3.05
C GLY A 21 -2.96 15.07 2.93
N PHE A 22 -3.54 13.99 3.45
CA PHE A 22 -4.99 13.76 3.45
C PHE A 22 -5.46 12.97 4.68
N PRO A 23 -6.70 13.14 5.14
CA PRO A 23 -7.29 12.32 6.21
C PRO A 23 -7.83 11.00 5.62
N PRO A 24 -7.28 9.81 5.96
CA PRO A 24 -7.76 8.56 5.41
C PRO A 24 -9.17 8.22 5.87
N ARG A 25 -9.98 7.73 4.94
CA ARG A 25 -11.37 7.29 5.15
C ARG A 25 -11.47 6.00 5.95
N ILE A 26 -10.37 5.25 6.10
CA ILE A 26 -10.34 4.05 6.94
C ILE A 26 -10.33 4.36 8.44
N ILE A 27 -9.90 5.56 8.84
CA ILE A 27 -9.76 5.90 10.26
C ILE A 27 -11.08 5.73 11.06
N PRO A 28 -12.24 6.26 10.61
CA PRO A 28 -13.51 6.02 11.31
C PRO A 28 -13.82 4.53 11.51
N ALA A 29 -13.61 3.70 10.47
CA ALA A 29 -13.88 2.26 10.55
C ALA A 29 -12.94 1.54 11.53
N VAL A 30 -11.66 1.94 11.59
CA VAL A 30 -10.70 1.43 12.57
C VAL A 30 -11.14 1.79 13.99
N VAL A 31 -11.51 3.05 14.23
CA VAL A 31 -11.95 3.52 15.56
C VAL A 31 -13.25 2.84 15.99
N GLU A 32 -14.19 2.64 15.07
CA GLU A 32 -15.44 1.94 15.34
C GLU A 32 -15.22 0.47 15.72
N GLN A 33 -14.33 -0.23 15.01
CA GLN A 33 -14.13 -1.67 15.19
C GLN A 33 -13.17 -2.02 16.32
N LEU A 34 -12.14 -1.21 16.58
CA LEU A 34 -11.19 -1.45 17.67
C LEU A 34 -11.60 -0.75 18.98
N GLY A 35 -12.44 0.28 18.89
CA GLY A 35 -12.72 1.19 20.00
C GLY A 35 -11.69 2.33 20.09
N ALA A 36 -12.09 3.46 20.69
CA ALA A 36 -11.32 4.71 20.65
C ALA A 36 -9.91 4.61 21.25
N ALA A 37 -9.78 4.05 22.45
CA ALA A 37 -8.49 3.92 23.13
C ALA A 37 -7.57 2.92 22.41
N SER A 38 -8.09 1.73 22.09
CA SER A 38 -7.34 0.69 21.38
C SER A 38 -6.91 1.14 19.99
N ALA A 39 -7.75 1.89 19.26
CA ALA A 39 -7.39 2.44 17.95
C ALA A 39 -6.24 3.46 18.04
N LEU A 40 -6.25 4.35 19.04
CA LEU A 40 -5.15 5.29 19.25
C LEU A 40 -3.83 4.56 19.57
N TRP A 41 -3.87 3.60 20.49
CA TRP A 41 -2.70 2.80 20.86
C TRP A 41 -2.18 2.00 19.67
N TRP A 42 -3.07 1.24 19.03
CA TRP A 42 -2.74 0.44 17.85
C TRP A 42 -2.14 1.30 16.74
N TRP A 43 -2.67 2.50 16.50
CA TRP A 43 -2.14 3.40 15.47
C TRP A 43 -0.71 3.83 15.76
N VAL A 44 -0.40 4.21 17.01
CA VAL A 44 0.95 4.65 17.40
C VAL A 44 1.97 3.52 17.21
N GLU A 45 1.68 2.33 17.75
CA GLU A 45 2.55 1.16 17.61
C GLU A 45 2.72 0.73 16.16
N THR A 46 1.61 0.65 15.43
CA THR A 46 1.60 0.20 14.02
C THR A 46 2.35 1.16 13.13
N MET A 47 2.17 2.47 13.30
CA MET A 47 2.87 3.47 12.50
C MET A 47 4.37 3.54 12.81
N ALA A 48 4.77 3.33 14.07
CA ALA A 48 6.17 3.24 14.43
C ALA A 48 6.84 2.02 13.78
N GLY A 49 6.18 0.85 13.79
CA GLY A 49 6.67 -0.32 13.08
C GLY A 49 6.69 -0.15 11.56
N TYR A 50 5.67 0.50 10.98
CA TYR A 50 5.61 0.79 9.55
C TYR A 50 6.76 1.71 9.12
N GLU A 51 7.09 2.70 9.94
CA GLU A 51 8.23 3.58 9.66
C GLU A 51 9.56 2.85 9.69
N ARG A 52 9.79 2.02 10.71
CA ARG A 52 10.99 1.19 10.77
C ARG A 52 11.09 0.24 9.57
N ALA A 53 9.98 -0.38 9.18
CA ALA A 53 9.92 -1.22 7.99
C ALA A 53 10.25 -0.42 6.74
N ARG A 54 9.69 0.79 6.59
CA ARG A 54 9.95 1.65 5.44
C ARG A 54 11.37 2.19 5.38
N GLU A 55 11.98 2.53 6.50
CA GLU A 55 13.38 2.92 6.59
C GLU A 55 14.30 1.76 6.20
N ARG A 56 13.99 0.53 6.65
CA ARG A 56 14.77 -0.67 6.36
C ARG A 56 14.68 -1.12 4.90
N LEU A 57 13.46 -1.19 4.37
CA LEU A 57 13.19 -1.69 3.01
C LEU A 57 13.37 -0.61 1.94
N GLY A 58 13.28 0.66 2.34
CA GLY A 58 13.09 1.79 1.42
C GLY A 58 11.65 1.92 0.92
N PRO A 59 11.25 3.11 0.44
CA PRO A 59 9.86 3.39 0.09
C PRO A 59 9.35 2.56 -1.10
N LEU A 60 10.17 2.37 -2.14
CA LEU A 60 9.76 1.63 -3.35
C LEU A 60 9.39 0.18 -3.00
N ARG A 61 10.31 -0.54 -2.35
CA ARG A 61 10.10 -1.92 -1.90
C ARG A 61 8.94 -2.02 -0.91
N THR A 62 8.85 -1.10 0.05
CA THR A 62 7.73 -1.10 1.01
C THR A 62 6.38 -1.06 0.30
N HIS A 63 6.20 -0.14 -0.67
CA HIS A 63 4.94 -0.05 -1.40
C HIS A 63 4.71 -1.24 -2.34
N LEU A 64 5.77 -1.80 -2.94
CA LEU A 64 5.69 -3.03 -3.71
C LEU A 64 5.16 -4.20 -2.84
N LEU A 65 5.80 -4.45 -1.70
CA LEU A 65 5.45 -5.55 -0.80
C LEU A 65 4.06 -5.34 -0.20
N VAL A 66 3.72 -4.15 0.30
CA VAL A 66 2.38 -3.90 0.85
C VAL A 66 1.29 -4.05 -0.20
N THR A 67 1.55 -3.67 -1.46
CA THR A 67 0.62 -3.92 -2.57
C THR A 67 0.41 -5.42 -2.77
N GLY A 68 1.48 -6.22 -2.83
CA GLY A 68 1.40 -7.68 -2.92
C GLY A 68 0.63 -8.31 -1.75
N ILE A 69 0.98 -7.96 -0.50
CA ILE A 69 0.28 -8.43 0.71
C ILE A 69 -1.21 -8.07 0.66
N ALA A 70 -1.55 -6.84 0.25
CA ALA A 70 -2.94 -6.42 0.17
C ALA A 70 -3.72 -7.16 -0.93
N LEU A 71 -3.09 -7.52 -2.04
CA LEU A 71 -3.71 -8.36 -3.07
C LEU A 71 -3.96 -9.78 -2.56
N LEU A 72 -2.98 -10.39 -1.87
CA LEU A 72 -3.11 -11.72 -1.24
C LEU A 72 -4.24 -11.75 -0.21
N HIS A 73 -4.35 -10.71 0.62
CA HIS A 73 -5.38 -10.62 1.67
C HIS A 73 -6.72 -10.04 1.18
N GLY A 74 -6.86 -9.71 -0.11
CA GLY A 74 -8.07 -9.12 -0.66
C GLY A 74 -8.41 -7.71 -0.15
N CYS A 75 -7.44 -6.99 0.42
CA CYS A 75 -7.62 -5.65 0.97
C CYS A 75 -7.57 -4.57 -0.12
N ARG A 76 -8.71 -4.34 -0.79
CA ARG A 76 -8.84 -3.34 -1.88
C ARG A 76 -8.39 -1.94 -1.49
N TYR A 77 -8.66 -1.53 -0.25
CA TYR A 77 -8.27 -0.21 0.26
C TYR A 77 -6.75 -0.06 0.31
N CYS A 78 -6.04 -1.02 0.92
CA CYS A 78 -4.58 -0.99 1.00
C CYS A 78 -3.95 -1.19 -0.38
N ALA A 79 -4.46 -2.13 -1.17
CA ALA A 79 -3.91 -2.41 -2.50
C ALA A 79 -3.91 -1.14 -3.37
N ARG A 80 -5.02 -0.41 -3.44
CA ARG A 80 -5.08 0.86 -4.20
C ARG A 80 -4.14 1.92 -3.65
N GLY A 81 -4.18 2.16 -2.33
CA GLY A 81 -3.42 3.25 -1.70
C GLY A 81 -1.91 3.03 -1.78
N HIS A 82 -1.45 1.78 -1.68
CA HIS A 82 -0.04 1.43 -1.81
C HIS A 82 0.41 1.27 -3.27
N ALA A 83 -0.45 0.81 -4.18
CA ALA A 83 -0.17 0.81 -5.63
C ALA A 83 0.03 2.25 -6.15
N ARG A 84 -0.87 3.17 -5.77
CA ARG A 84 -0.74 4.59 -6.12
C ARG A 84 0.56 5.21 -5.57
N ALA A 85 0.95 4.83 -4.37
CA ALA A 85 2.21 5.30 -3.78
C ALA A 85 3.43 4.68 -4.48
N LEU A 86 3.37 3.39 -4.83
CA LEU A 86 4.39 2.69 -5.62
C LEU A 86 4.65 3.40 -6.95
N GLU A 87 3.59 3.72 -7.70
CA GLU A 87 3.70 4.46 -8.96
C GLU A 87 4.37 5.82 -8.80
N LEU A 88 3.99 6.59 -7.79
CA LEU A 88 4.57 7.92 -7.55
C LEU A 88 6.04 7.82 -7.12
N VAL A 89 6.39 6.88 -6.25
CA VAL A 89 7.78 6.66 -5.80
C VAL A 89 8.64 6.19 -6.96
N TYR A 90 8.13 5.27 -7.77
CA TYR A 90 8.79 4.78 -8.97
C TYR A 90 9.02 5.92 -9.99
N PHE A 91 7.97 6.69 -10.29
CA PHE A 91 8.06 7.82 -11.21
C PHE A 91 9.03 8.88 -10.72
N ALA A 92 9.05 9.19 -9.43
CA ALA A 92 10.02 10.13 -8.86
C ALA A 92 11.46 9.65 -8.97
N ARG A 93 11.70 8.33 -8.87
CA ARG A 93 13.04 7.73 -8.90
C ARG A 93 13.58 7.56 -10.32
N PHE A 94 12.73 7.15 -11.26
CA PHE A 94 13.16 6.73 -12.59
C PHE A 94 12.67 7.63 -13.73
N ASP A 95 11.85 8.66 -13.43
CA ASP A 95 11.22 9.58 -14.40
C ASP A 95 10.50 8.84 -15.55
N ARG A 96 9.99 7.64 -15.28
CA ARG A 96 9.20 6.81 -16.18
C ARG A 96 8.06 6.15 -15.44
N LEU A 97 6.99 5.82 -16.15
CA LEU A 97 5.79 5.22 -15.58
C LEU A 97 6.07 3.77 -15.14
N PHE A 98 5.47 3.38 -14.02
CA PHE A 98 5.44 1.96 -13.64
C PHE A 98 4.57 1.18 -14.64
N PRO A 99 4.90 -0.06 -15.03
CA PRO A 99 4.21 -0.71 -16.15
C PRO A 99 2.69 -0.88 -15.97
N LEU A 100 2.23 -1.02 -14.74
CA LEU A 100 0.80 -1.04 -14.41
C LEU A 100 0.43 0.18 -13.58
N ASP A 101 -0.79 0.70 -13.77
CA ASP A 101 -1.36 1.70 -12.87
C ASP A 101 -2.10 1.07 -11.69
N GLU A 102 -2.56 1.89 -10.75
CA GLU A 102 -3.22 1.39 -9.55
C GLU A 102 -4.47 0.55 -9.83
N ASP A 103 -5.17 0.81 -10.94
CA ASP A 103 -6.40 0.10 -11.30
C ASP A 103 -6.06 -1.25 -11.92
N ALA A 104 -5.08 -1.30 -12.84
CA ALA A 104 -4.59 -2.56 -13.39
C ALA A 104 -3.94 -3.48 -12.35
N LEU A 105 -3.31 -2.93 -11.31
CA LEU A 105 -2.81 -3.73 -10.18
C LEU A 105 -3.93 -4.33 -9.34
N LEU A 106 -5.06 -3.63 -9.17
CA LEU A 106 -6.21 -4.15 -8.45
C LEU A 106 -6.89 -5.31 -9.16
N ASP A 107 -6.81 -5.37 -10.49
CA ASP A 107 -7.35 -6.48 -11.29
C ASP A 107 -6.60 -7.81 -11.04
N LEU A 108 -5.44 -7.76 -10.37
CA LEU A 108 -4.72 -8.95 -9.91
C LEU A 108 -5.30 -9.54 -8.62
N GLN A 109 -6.24 -8.85 -7.96
CA GLN A 109 -6.84 -9.35 -6.73
C GLN A 109 -7.70 -10.58 -6.99
N GLY A 110 -7.56 -11.60 -6.14
CA GLY A 110 -8.29 -12.87 -6.27
C GLY A 110 -7.60 -13.92 -7.15
N LEU A 111 -6.44 -13.60 -7.73
CA LEU A 111 -5.53 -14.60 -8.27
C LEU A 111 -5.00 -15.50 -7.14
N ASP A 112 -4.71 -16.76 -7.46
CA ASP A 112 -3.95 -17.64 -6.58
C ASP A 112 -2.47 -17.22 -6.48
N ASP A 113 -1.76 -17.71 -5.48
CA ASP A 113 -0.37 -17.34 -5.17
C ASP A 113 0.58 -17.51 -6.37
N LEU A 114 0.44 -18.61 -7.14
CA LEU A 114 1.30 -18.89 -8.29
C LEU A 114 1.00 -17.93 -9.45
N SER A 115 -0.29 -17.68 -9.71
CA SER A 115 -0.73 -16.70 -10.70
C SER A 115 -0.26 -15.29 -10.35
N LEU A 116 -0.42 -14.88 -9.09
CA LEU A 116 0.04 -13.57 -8.61
C LEU A 116 1.56 -13.42 -8.75
N ARG A 117 2.32 -14.42 -8.32
CA ARG A 117 3.78 -14.47 -8.48
C ARG A 117 4.21 -14.33 -9.93
N THR A 118 3.60 -15.09 -10.83
CA THR A 118 3.91 -15.05 -12.27
C THR A 118 3.64 -13.65 -12.87
N ARG A 119 2.57 -12.98 -12.41
CA ARG A 119 2.28 -11.60 -12.83
C ARG A 119 3.31 -10.61 -12.29
N PHE A 120 3.74 -10.77 -11.04
CA PHE A 120 4.74 -9.91 -10.43
C PHE A 120 6.15 -10.11 -11.01
N ASP A 121 6.55 -11.34 -11.34
CA ASP A 121 7.82 -11.61 -12.05
C ASP A 121 7.91 -10.80 -13.35
N ARG A 122 6.91 -10.95 -14.22
CA ARG A 122 6.84 -10.17 -15.46
C ARG A 122 6.78 -8.66 -15.22
N LEU A 123 5.96 -8.22 -14.27
CA LEU A 123 5.84 -6.80 -13.93
C LEU A 123 7.18 -6.21 -13.47
N LEU A 124 7.91 -6.92 -12.62
CA LEU A 124 9.21 -6.49 -12.09
C LEU A 124 10.26 -6.48 -13.19
N TRP A 125 10.25 -7.45 -14.09
CA TRP A 125 11.10 -7.44 -15.28
C TRP A 125 10.84 -6.21 -16.16
N ASP A 126 9.58 -5.98 -16.53
CA ASP A 126 9.16 -4.84 -17.37
C ASP A 126 9.47 -3.48 -16.68
N ALA A 127 9.37 -3.45 -15.34
CA ALA A 127 9.73 -2.29 -14.53
C ALA A 127 11.24 -2.10 -14.35
N GLY A 128 12.09 -3.01 -14.84
CA GLY A 128 13.54 -3.00 -14.61
C GLY A 128 13.92 -3.15 -13.12
N LEU A 129 13.17 -3.98 -12.40
CA LEU A 129 13.35 -4.31 -10.99
C LEU A 129 13.45 -5.84 -10.74
N PRO A 130 14.17 -6.63 -11.56
CA PRO A 130 14.23 -8.08 -11.38
C PRO A 130 14.80 -8.49 -10.01
N ASP A 131 15.66 -7.66 -9.44
CA ASP A 131 16.28 -7.89 -8.12
C ASP A 131 15.29 -7.80 -6.95
N GLU A 132 14.07 -7.30 -7.16
CA GLU A 132 13.01 -7.27 -6.15
C GLU A 132 12.23 -8.60 -6.07
N LEU A 133 12.36 -9.47 -7.07
CA LEU A 133 11.60 -10.73 -7.12
C LEU A 133 11.91 -11.67 -5.96
N PRO A 134 13.18 -11.89 -5.53
CA PRO A 134 13.46 -12.73 -4.36
C PRO A 134 12.81 -12.22 -3.08
N THR A 135 12.78 -10.91 -2.86
CA THR A 135 12.12 -10.31 -1.69
C THR A 135 10.59 -10.42 -1.81
N PHE A 136 10.03 -10.28 -3.01
CA PHE A 136 8.61 -10.52 -3.25
C PHE A 136 8.22 -11.99 -2.95
N ASP A 137 9.00 -12.95 -3.45
CA ASP A 137 8.81 -14.38 -3.16
C ASP A 137 8.91 -14.66 -1.65
N ARG A 138 9.88 -14.03 -0.97
CA ARG A 138 10.01 -14.12 0.49
C ARG A 138 8.78 -13.58 1.21
N MET A 139 8.24 -12.44 0.75
CA MET A 139 7.02 -11.86 1.29
C MET A 139 5.81 -12.79 1.12
N VAL A 140 5.64 -13.42 -0.04
CA VAL A 140 4.55 -14.39 -0.27
C VAL A 140 4.67 -15.56 0.70
N ALA A 141 5.88 -16.11 0.88
CA ALA A 141 6.11 -17.23 1.78
C ALA A 141 5.81 -16.89 3.25
N LEU A 142 6.14 -15.68 3.71
CA LEU A 142 5.80 -15.21 5.06
C LEU A 142 4.30 -14.95 5.21
N ALA A 143 3.68 -14.26 4.26
CA ALA A 143 2.25 -13.93 4.30
C ALA A 143 1.34 -15.17 4.26
N THR A 144 1.78 -16.25 3.60
CA THR A 144 1.03 -17.51 3.49
C THR A 144 1.40 -18.54 4.56
N GLY A 145 2.36 -18.22 5.45
CA GLY A 145 2.82 -19.12 6.51
C GLY A 145 3.67 -20.30 6.00
N GLN A 146 4.15 -20.25 4.76
CA GLN A 146 5.08 -21.23 4.20
C GLN A 146 6.51 -21.05 4.72
N ALA A 147 6.82 -19.93 5.36
CA ALA A 147 8.09 -19.66 6.01
C ALA A 147 7.92 -18.98 7.37
N ILE A 148 8.96 -19.07 8.19
CA ILE A 148 9.10 -18.34 9.45
C ILE A 148 10.17 -17.27 9.26
N GLY A 149 9.91 -16.07 9.79
CA GLY A 149 10.86 -14.97 9.80
C GLY A 149 12.13 -15.32 10.57
N SER A 150 13.29 -14.97 10.01
CA SER A 150 14.60 -15.24 10.59
C SER A 150 15.58 -14.07 10.49
N THR A 151 15.16 -12.98 9.87
CA THR A 151 15.99 -11.80 9.61
C THR A 151 15.26 -10.51 9.99
N PRO A 152 15.98 -9.40 10.20
CA PRO A 152 15.33 -8.10 10.37
C PRO A 152 14.49 -7.65 9.16
N GLU A 153 14.80 -8.11 7.95
CA GLU A 153 13.96 -7.85 6.77
C GLU A 153 12.62 -8.60 6.89
N ASP A 154 12.65 -9.85 7.35
CA ASP A 154 11.43 -10.63 7.60
C ASP A 154 10.58 -9.99 8.70
N ASP A 155 11.18 -9.51 9.79
CA ASP A 155 10.45 -8.79 10.86
C ASP A 155 9.69 -7.57 10.30
N ALA A 156 10.30 -6.87 9.33
CA ALA A 156 9.66 -5.74 8.67
C ALA A 156 8.50 -6.21 7.78
N ILE A 157 8.68 -7.31 7.02
CA ILE A 157 7.62 -7.89 6.20
C ILE A 157 6.45 -8.39 7.06
N ASP A 158 6.73 -9.12 8.14
CA ASP A 158 5.72 -9.64 9.07
C ASP A 158 4.91 -8.52 9.70
N HIS A 159 5.56 -7.40 10.06
CA HIS A 159 4.86 -6.21 10.53
C HIS A 159 3.89 -5.66 9.47
N LEU A 160 4.31 -5.60 8.21
CA LEU A 160 3.45 -5.17 7.10
C LEU A 160 2.28 -6.14 6.88
N VAL A 161 2.50 -7.45 6.97
CA VAL A 161 1.47 -8.49 6.87
C VAL A 161 0.40 -8.29 7.95
N GLN A 162 0.82 -8.13 9.21
CA GLN A 162 -0.10 -7.91 10.34
C GLN A 162 -0.87 -6.60 10.21
N LEU A 163 -0.19 -5.51 9.81
CA LEU A 163 -0.82 -4.21 9.57
C LEU A 163 -1.92 -4.34 8.51
N VAL A 164 -1.60 -4.93 7.36
CA VAL A 164 -2.56 -5.09 6.26
C VAL A 164 -3.71 -6.01 6.65
N ALA A 165 -3.47 -7.06 7.44
CA ALA A 165 -4.54 -7.93 7.92
C ALA A 165 -5.58 -7.15 8.76
N VAL A 166 -5.13 -6.33 9.72
CA VAL A 166 -6.04 -5.50 10.54
C VAL A 166 -6.79 -4.48 9.68
N LEU A 167 -6.08 -3.77 8.79
CA LEU A 167 -6.73 -2.80 7.89
C LEU A 167 -7.67 -3.49 6.88
N GLY A 168 -7.37 -4.71 6.46
CA GLY A 168 -8.21 -5.53 5.59
C GLY A 168 -9.55 -5.84 6.23
N VAL A 169 -9.54 -6.30 7.49
CA VAL A 169 -10.76 -6.51 8.28
C VAL A 169 -11.55 -5.20 8.42
N CYS A 170 -10.86 -4.12 8.79
CA CYS A 170 -11.50 -2.82 9.03
C CYS A 170 -12.14 -2.25 7.76
N SER A 171 -11.41 -2.26 6.64
CA SER A 171 -11.88 -1.74 5.36
C SER A 171 -13.05 -2.55 4.80
N THR A 172 -12.98 -3.88 4.88
CA THR A 172 -14.03 -4.78 4.38
C THR A 172 -15.32 -4.59 5.15
N ARG A 173 -15.26 -4.67 6.49
CA ARG A 173 -16.46 -4.50 7.35
C ARG A 173 -17.03 -3.09 7.27
N GLY A 174 -16.18 -2.09 7.14
CA GLY A 174 -16.59 -0.69 7.03
C GLY A 174 -17.00 -0.26 5.62
N ALA A 175 -16.97 -1.17 4.63
CA ALA A 175 -17.16 -0.84 3.21
C ALA A 175 -16.37 0.40 2.76
N VAL A 176 -15.13 0.53 3.24
CA VAL A 176 -14.34 1.74 3.09
C VAL A 176 -13.87 1.86 1.63
N PRO A 177 -14.25 2.93 0.91
CA PRO A 177 -13.77 3.13 -0.44
C PRO A 177 -12.26 3.44 -0.44
N PRO A 178 -11.53 3.06 -1.50
CA PRO A 178 -10.14 3.44 -1.66
C PRO A 178 -9.88 4.96 -1.62
N ASP A 179 -8.65 5.31 -1.29
CA ASP A 179 -8.19 6.69 -1.05
C ASP A 179 -6.99 7.06 -1.95
N GLN A 180 -6.23 8.08 -1.52
CA GLN A 180 -5.02 8.58 -2.18
C GLN A 180 -3.78 7.72 -1.84
N ALA A 181 -2.60 8.11 -2.34
CA ALA A 181 -1.36 7.40 -2.05
C ALA A 181 -0.99 7.44 -0.57
N HIS A 182 -0.73 6.28 0.04
CA HIS A 182 -0.39 6.11 1.47
C HIS A 182 1.08 6.44 1.79
N ASP A 183 1.57 7.59 1.33
CA ASP A 183 2.97 8.00 1.52
C ASP A 183 3.12 9.54 1.53
N PRO A 184 4.11 10.13 2.25
CA PRO A 184 4.39 11.55 2.19
C PRO A 184 4.63 12.11 0.78
N ILE A 185 5.05 11.30 -0.19
CA ILE A 185 5.15 11.69 -1.61
C ILE A 185 3.82 12.20 -2.18
N ASN A 186 2.70 11.77 -1.60
CA ASN A 186 1.36 12.28 -1.91
C ASN A 186 1.19 13.78 -1.61
N LYS A 187 2.13 14.42 -0.92
CA LYS A 187 2.12 15.88 -0.74
C LYS A 187 2.72 16.64 -1.92
N ASP A 188 3.56 16.02 -2.74
CA ASP A 188 4.19 16.69 -3.89
C ASP A 188 3.20 16.87 -5.05
N ALA A 189 2.58 18.06 -5.10
CA ALA A 189 1.55 18.38 -6.10
C ALA A 189 2.11 18.42 -7.52
N ALA A 190 3.37 18.85 -7.69
CA ALA A 190 4.02 18.95 -8.99
C ALA A 190 4.32 17.55 -9.54
N LEU A 191 4.88 16.65 -8.73
CA LEU A 191 5.09 15.26 -9.10
C LEU A 191 3.77 14.57 -9.48
N ARG A 192 2.71 14.73 -8.67
CA ARG A 192 1.40 14.13 -8.99
C ARG A 192 0.82 14.68 -10.31
N ALA A 193 1.05 15.97 -10.61
CA ALA A 193 0.63 16.57 -11.88
C ALA A 193 1.41 15.99 -13.07
N ARG A 194 2.74 15.92 -12.98
CA ARG A 194 3.60 15.31 -14.01
C ARG A 194 3.23 13.85 -14.25
N HIS A 195 3.05 13.07 -13.19
CA HIS A 195 2.64 11.66 -13.27
C HIS A 195 1.29 11.52 -13.99
N ARG A 196 0.28 12.31 -13.61
CA ARG A 196 -1.04 12.28 -14.28
C ARG A 196 -0.95 12.63 -15.76
N GLN A 197 -0.13 13.63 -16.12
CA GLN A 197 0.09 14.01 -17.51
C GLN A 197 0.77 12.88 -18.29
N ALA A 198 1.83 12.27 -17.74
CA ALA A 198 2.51 11.14 -18.35
C ALA A 198 1.55 9.96 -18.60
N ARG A 199 0.74 9.58 -17.61
CA ARG A 199 -0.30 8.53 -17.75
C ARG A 199 -1.36 8.88 -18.80
N ALA A 200 -1.76 10.15 -18.90
CA ALA A 200 -2.73 10.58 -19.91
C ALA A 200 -2.16 10.46 -21.33
N LEU A 201 -0.89 10.83 -21.52
CA LEU A 201 -0.18 10.69 -22.79
C LEU A 201 -0.01 9.22 -23.18
N GLU A 202 0.41 8.35 -22.26
CA GLU A 202 0.54 6.91 -22.49
C GLU A 202 -0.78 6.29 -22.97
N ARG A 203 -1.90 6.59 -22.29
CA ARG A 203 -3.23 6.11 -22.68
C ARG A 203 -3.71 6.67 -24.02
N ALA A 204 -3.37 7.92 -24.34
CA ALA A 204 -3.68 8.48 -25.65
C ALA A 204 -2.92 7.74 -26.75
N SER A 205 -1.61 7.53 -26.57
CA SER A 205 -0.78 6.78 -27.52
C SER A 205 -1.25 5.35 -27.74
N ALA A 206 -1.63 4.63 -26.67
CA ALA A 206 -2.14 3.26 -26.77
C ALA A 206 -3.43 3.15 -27.61
N ARG A 207 -4.29 4.18 -27.59
CA ARG A 207 -5.54 4.21 -28.38
C ARG A 207 -5.34 4.46 -29.88
N PHE A 208 -4.21 5.01 -30.29
CA PHE A 208 -3.91 5.25 -31.69
C PHE A 208 -3.23 4.06 -32.39
N VAL A 209 -2.71 3.10 -31.61
CA VAL A 209 -2.00 1.91 -32.11
C VAL A 209 -2.92 0.68 -32.18
N ALA A 210 -4.04 0.69 -31.47
CA ALA A 210 -5.07 -0.36 -31.48
C ALA A 210 -6.15 -0.10 -32.53
#